data_AF-A0A931CW01-F1
#
_entry.id   AF-A0A931CW01-F1
#
_cell.length_a   1.000
_cell.length_b   1.000
_cell.length_c   1.000
_cell.angle_alpha   90.00
_cell.angle_beta   90.00
_cell.angle_gamma   90.00
#
_symmetry.space_group_name_H-M   'P 1'
#
loop_
_entity.id
_entity.type
_entity.pdbx_description
1 polymer ?
#
loop_
_entity_poly.entity_id
_entity_poly.type
_entity_poly.pdbx_seq_one_letter_code
_entity_poly.pdbx_strand_id
1 'polypeptide(L)'
;MPEEKSFIMEAAKKAAKANKEAVRKNALPKVDFSGFILSIYSSGLVQLGKVGDPSSGEVKKDLTMAKYTIDMMAMLSEKTKGNLNEDEENLMRALLSEIRMAYVEAKG
;
A
#
# COMPACT_ATOMS: atom_id res chain seq x y z
N MET A 1 -28.26 -1.97 24.74
CA MET A 1 -27.19 -2.48 25.62
C MET A 1 -25.97 -1.57 25.48
N PRO A 2 -25.57 -0.80 26.51
CA PRO A 2 -24.49 0.21 26.45
C PRO A 2 -23.06 -0.36 26.45
N GLU A 3 -22.89 -1.61 26.87
CA GLU A 3 -21.57 -2.20 27.15
C GLU A 3 -20.75 -2.52 25.89
N GLU A 4 -21.42 -2.90 24.80
CA GLU A 4 -20.78 -3.24 23.51
C GLU A 4 -20.09 -2.03 22.87
N LYS A 5 -20.68 -0.84 22.98
CA LYS A 5 -20.09 0.43 22.51
C LYS A 5 -18.88 0.85 23.35
N SER A 6 -18.89 0.56 24.65
CA SER A 6 -17.76 0.81 25.54
C SER A 6 -16.56 -0.07 25.17
N PHE A 7 -16.81 -1.36 24.90
CA PHE A 7 -15.77 -2.30 24.50
C PHE A 7 -15.12 -1.94 23.15
N ILE A 8 -15.92 -1.55 22.15
CA ILE A 8 -15.41 -1.11 20.83
C ILE A 8 -14.59 0.18 20.96
N MET A 9 -15.05 1.12 21.78
CA MET A 9 -14.34 2.39 22.02
C MET A 9 -13.04 2.18 22.81
N GLU A 10 -13.01 1.20 23.71
CA GLU A 10 -11.81 0.82 24.47
C GLU A 10 -10.80 0.07 23.58
N ALA A 11 -11.26 -0.84 22.71
CA ALA A 11 -10.43 -1.50 21.72
C ALA A 11 -9.83 -0.50 20.71
N ALA A 12 -10.61 0.47 20.24
CA ALA A 12 -10.15 1.54 19.36
C ALA A 12 -9.12 2.46 20.06
N LYS A 13 -9.35 2.81 21.33
CA LYS A 13 -8.38 3.56 22.14
C LYS A 13 -7.08 2.78 22.37
N LYS A 14 -7.18 1.46 22.59
CA LYS A 14 -6.02 0.59 22.80
C LYS A 14 -5.20 0.43 21.52
N ALA A 15 -5.85 0.26 20.37
CA ALA A 15 -5.18 0.24 19.06
C ALA A 15 -4.53 1.60 18.72
N ALA A 16 -5.23 2.71 18.99
CA ALA A 16 -4.68 4.05 18.79
C ALA A 16 -3.49 4.35 19.71
N LYS A 17 -3.54 3.88 20.97
CA LYS A 17 -2.44 4.01 21.94
C LYS A 17 -1.24 3.12 21.56
N ALA A 18 -1.47 1.88 21.13
CA ALA A 18 -0.42 0.99 20.64
C ALA A 18 0.28 1.57 19.40
N ASN A 19 -0.47 2.19 18.49
CA ASN A 19 0.08 2.85 17.31
C ASN A 19 0.90 4.11 17.70
N LYS A 20 0.39 4.93 18.65
CA LYS A 20 1.14 6.09 19.20
C LYS A 20 2.41 5.67 19.95
N GLU A 21 2.41 4.54 20.64
CA GLU A 21 3.56 4.01 21.37
C GLU A 21 4.60 3.38 20.43
N ALA A 22 4.17 2.72 19.35
CA ALA A 22 5.06 2.24 18.29
C ALA A 22 5.79 3.40 17.60
N VAL A 23 5.05 4.46 17.25
CA VAL A 23 5.61 5.70 16.69
C VAL A 23 6.56 6.41 17.66
N ARG A 24 6.24 6.44 18.97
CA ARG A 24 7.11 7.06 20.02
C ARG A 24 8.41 6.29 20.29
N LYS A 25 8.48 4.99 20.02
CA LYS A 25 9.66 4.16 20.33
C LYS A 25 10.72 4.13 19.24
N ASN A 26 10.61 4.93 18.16
CA ASN A 26 11.51 4.85 16.99
C ASN A 26 11.63 3.44 16.40
N ALA A 27 10.72 2.53 16.73
CA ALA A 27 10.60 1.26 16.07
C ALA A 27 9.74 1.52 14.84
N LEU A 28 10.38 1.86 13.71
CA LEU A 28 9.73 1.77 12.41
C LEU A 28 9.02 0.41 12.38
N PRO A 29 7.73 0.34 12.02
CA PRO A 29 7.04 -0.93 11.91
C PRO A 29 7.89 -1.85 11.04
N LYS A 30 8.03 -3.13 11.45
CA LYS A 30 8.80 -4.10 10.67
C LYS A 30 8.25 -4.07 9.24
N VAL A 31 9.11 -3.68 8.30
CA VAL A 31 8.77 -3.72 6.89
C VAL A 31 8.81 -5.19 6.49
N ASP A 32 7.64 -5.76 6.23
CA ASP A 32 7.50 -7.04 5.55
C ASP A 32 7.33 -6.81 4.04
N PHE A 33 7.45 -7.88 3.27
CA PHE A 33 7.35 -7.80 1.81
C PHE A 33 5.99 -7.24 1.38
N SER A 34 4.91 -7.72 2.01
CA SER A 34 3.55 -7.26 1.73
C SER A 34 3.38 -5.76 1.94
N GLY A 35 3.83 -5.22 3.08
CA GLY A 35 3.79 -3.79 3.37
C GLY A 35 4.64 -2.96 2.40
N PHE A 36 5.82 -3.46 2.03
CA PHE A 36 6.68 -2.82 1.04
C PHE A 36 6.01 -2.74 -0.33
N ILE A 37 5.48 -3.85 -0.85
CA ILE A 37 4.81 -3.86 -2.16
C ILE A 37 3.54 -3.01 -2.16
N LEU A 38 2.75 -3.03 -1.08
CA LEU A 38 1.57 -2.16 -0.92
C LEU A 38 1.95 -0.67 -0.96
N SER A 39 3.09 -0.29 -0.39
CA SER A 39 3.58 1.09 -0.44
C SER A 39 3.96 1.53 -1.86
N ILE A 40 4.60 0.64 -2.63
CA ILE A 40 4.94 0.90 -4.04
C ILE A 40 3.66 1.02 -4.88
N TYR A 41 2.72 0.10 -4.68
CA TYR A 41 1.42 0.12 -5.35
C TYR A 41 0.66 1.44 -5.09
N SER A 42 0.61 1.85 -3.82
CA SER A 42 -0.04 3.11 -3.42
C SER A 42 0.59 4.33 -4.10
N SER A 43 1.93 4.37 -4.18
CA SER A 43 2.66 5.42 -4.92
C SER A 43 2.28 5.43 -6.40
N GLY A 44 2.15 4.26 -7.01
CA GLY A 44 1.67 4.12 -8.38
C GLY A 44 0.26 4.66 -8.59
N LEU A 45 -0.67 4.42 -7.65
CA LEU A 45 -2.03 4.99 -7.72
C LEU A 45 -2.05 6.52 -7.64
N VAL A 46 -1.19 7.11 -6.82
CA VAL A 46 -1.02 8.58 -6.74
C VAL A 46 -0.50 9.11 -8.07
N GLN A 47 0.53 8.48 -8.64
CA GLN A 47 1.09 8.85 -9.94
C GLN A 47 0.06 8.70 -11.07
N LEU A 48 -0.87 7.74 -10.98
CA LEU A 48 -1.98 7.60 -11.91
C LEU A 48 -3.07 8.66 -11.74
N GLY A 49 -3.02 9.46 -10.68
CA GLY A 49 -4.08 10.41 -10.30
C GLY A 49 -5.36 9.71 -9.82
N LYS A 50 -5.28 8.45 -9.37
CA LYS A 50 -6.42 7.73 -8.78
C LYS A 50 -6.61 8.10 -7.30
N VAL A 51 -5.54 8.53 -6.65
CA VAL A 51 -5.51 9.01 -5.27
C VAL A 51 -4.78 10.36 -5.25
N GLY A 52 -5.19 11.28 -4.39
CA GLY A 52 -4.48 12.54 -4.20
C GLY A 52 -3.15 12.33 -3.47
N ASP A 53 -2.17 13.19 -3.76
CA ASP A 53 -0.90 13.20 -3.04
C ASP A 53 -1.16 13.44 -1.53
N PRO A 54 -0.70 12.57 -0.62
CA PRO A 54 -0.97 12.72 0.81
C PRO A 54 -0.38 13.99 1.44
N SER A 55 0.64 14.59 0.82
CA SER A 55 1.37 15.75 1.32
C SER A 55 0.76 17.06 0.83
N SER A 56 0.36 17.14 -0.44
CA SER A 56 -0.23 18.36 -1.04
C SER A 56 -1.75 18.30 -1.17
N GLY A 57 -2.34 17.11 -1.16
CA GLY A 57 -3.75 16.88 -1.49
C GLY A 57 -4.06 16.95 -2.99
N GLU A 58 -3.06 17.26 -3.82
CA GLU A 58 -3.27 17.44 -5.26
C GLU A 58 -3.35 16.10 -5.99
N VAL A 59 -4.32 15.99 -6.90
CA VAL A 59 -4.41 14.87 -7.83
C VAL A 59 -3.64 15.25 -9.10
N LYS A 60 -2.39 14.80 -9.20
CA LYS A 60 -1.56 15.02 -10.38
C LYS A 60 -1.22 13.70 -11.05
N LYS A 61 -1.60 13.60 -12.31
CA LYS A 61 -1.35 12.43 -13.15
C LYS A 61 0.00 12.55 -13.83
N ASP A 62 0.89 11.61 -13.53
CA ASP A 62 2.20 11.40 -14.15
C ASP A 62 2.30 9.95 -14.66
N LEU A 63 1.89 9.74 -15.91
CA LEU A 63 1.93 8.43 -16.54
C LEU A 63 3.36 7.90 -16.73
N THR A 64 4.35 8.78 -16.85
CA THR A 64 5.76 8.36 -17.00
C THR A 64 6.24 7.71 -15.71
N MET A 65 5.99 8.35 -14.57
CA MET A 65 6.33 7.79 -13.26
C MET A 65 5.51 6.55 -12.95
N ALA A 66 4.20 6.56 -13.24
CA ALA A 66 3.36 5.38 -13.06
C ALA A 66 3.90 4.17 -13.83
N LYS A 67 4.30 4.36 -15.10
CA LYS A 67 4.93 3.29 -15.88
C LYS A 67 6.21 2.78 -15.23
N TYR A 68 7.07 3.67 -14.77
CA TYR A 68 8.32 3.31 -14.10
C TYR A 68 8.06 2.48 -12.82
N THR A 69 7.06 2.85 -12.03
CA THR A 69 6.63 2.08 -10.85
C THR A 69 6.09 0.69 -11.23
N ILE A 70 5.32 0.57 -12.30
CA ILE A 70 4.83 -0.72 -12.81
C ILE A 70 6.00 -1.62 -13.26
N ASP A 71 6.97 -1.05 -13.99
CA ASP A 71 8.16 -1.79 -14.43
C ASP A 71 9.00 -2.26 -13.23
N MET A 72 9.09 -1.45 -12.17
CA MET A 72 9.76 -1.80 -10.93
C MET A 72 9.06 -2.96 -10.21
N MET A 73 7.74 -2.92 -10.06
CA MET A 73 6.96 -4.02 -9.48
C MET A 73 7.10 -5.31 -10.31
N ALA A 74 7.08 -5.19 -11.65
CA ALA A 74 7.28 -6.33 -12.54
C ALA A 74 8.68 -6.95 -12.37
N MET A 75 9.71 -6.13 -12.29
CA MET A 75 11.08 -6.58 -12.02
C MET A 75 11.19 -7.28 -10.66
N LEU A 76 10.57 -6.72 -9.61
CA LEU A 76 10.54 -7.35 -8.28
C LEU A 76 9.83 -8.70 -8.30
N SER A 77 8.69 -8.83 -8.99
CA SER A 77 7.99 -10.10 -9.16
C SER A 77 8.90 -11.17 -9.77
N GLU A 78 9.69 -10.84 -10.79
CA GLU A 78 10.63 -11.78 -11.40
C GLU A 78 11.81 -12.11 -10.48
N LYS A 79 12.37 -11.11 -9.79
CA LYS A 79 13.53 -11.32 -8.90
C LYS A 79 13.19 -12.06 -7.61
N THR A 80 11.94 -12.06 -7.19
CA THR A 80 11.48 -12.70 -5.95
C THR A 80 10.83 -14.06 -6.16
N LYS A 81 10.69 -14.51 -7.41
CA LYS A 81 10.10 -15.81 -7.74
C LYS A 81 10.82 -16.96 -7.02
N GLY A 82 10.05 -17.82 -6.35
CA GLY A 82 10.55 -18.93 -5.54
C GLY A 82 11.03 -18.55 -4.14
N ASN A 83 11.03 -17.25 -3.78
CA ASN A 83 11.35 -16.76 -2.44
C ASN A 83 10.13 -16.20 -1.69
N LEU A 84 8.96 -16.15 -2.35
CA LEU A 84 7.70 -15.68 -1.75
C LEU A 84 6.91 -16.84 -1.19
N ASN A 85 6.19 -16.60 -0.09
CA ASN A 85 5.12 -17.50 0.32
C ASN A 85 3.87 -17.30 -0.56
N GLU A 86 2.87 -18.18 -0.41
CA GLU A 86 1.67 -18.19 -1.25
C GLU A 86 0.88 -16.87 -1.17
N ASP A 87 0.75 -16.30 0.03
CA ASP A 87 0.04 -15.03 0.23
C ASP A 87 0.78 -13.86 -0.43
N GLU A 88 2.10 -13.81 -0.31
CA GLU A 88 2.96 -12.80 -0.94
C GLU A 88 2.94 -12.90 -2.46
N GLU A 89 2.98 -14.11 -3.01
CA GLU A 89 2.91 -14.34 -4.45
C GLU A 89 1.55 -13.91 -5.01
N ASN A 90 0.46 -14.29 -4.34
CA ASN A 90 -0.89 -13.90 -4.71
C ASN A 90 -1.07 -12.39 -4.63
N LEU A 91 -0.56 -11.75 -3.58
CA LEU A 91 -0.59 -10.30 -3.42
C LEU A 91 0.18 -9.59 -4.55
N MET A 92 1.41 -10.00 -4.84
CA MET A 92 2.21 -9.42 -5.92
C MET A 92 1.50 -9.53 -7.27
N ARG A 93 0.94 -10.72 -7.58
CA ARG A 93 0.19 -10.95 -8.83
C ARG A 93 -1.06 -10.08 -8.92
N ALA A 94 -1.83 -9.97 -7.85
CA ALA A 94 -3.04 -9.17 -7.79
C ALA A 94 -2.73 -7.68 -8.02
N LEU A 95 -1.81 -7.12 -7.24
CA LEU A 95 -1.45 -5.70 -7.30
C LEU A 95 -0.85 -5.33 -8.66
N LEU A 96 0.02 -6.17 -9.22
CA LEU A 96 0.64 -5.93 -10.53
C LEU A 96 -0.39 -5.97 -11.67
N SER A 97 -1.40 -6.84 -11.57
CA SER A 97 -2.51 -6.88 -12.53
C SER A 97 -3.37 -5.62 -12.43
N GLU A 98 -3.78 -5.26 -11.21
CA GLU A 98 -4.65 -4.12 -10.93
C GLU A 98 -4.01 -2.80 -11.41
N ILE A 99 -2.75 -2.55 -11.06
CA ILE A 99 -2.07 -1.31 -11.45
C ILE A 99 -1.87 -1.20 -12.97
N ARG A 100 -1.66 -2.33 -13.68
CA ARG A 100 -1.56 -2.35 -15.14
C ARG A 100 -2.89 -1.97 -15.79
N MET A 101 -4.00 -2.49 -15.29
CA MET A 101 -5.34 -2.12 -15.75
C MET A 101 -5.60 -0.63 -15.48
N ALA A 102 -5.32 -0.16 -14.26
CA ALA A 102 -5.47 1.24 -13.89
C ALA A 102 -4.63 2.19 -14.77
N TYR A 103 -3.44 1.76 -15.18
CA TYR A 103 -2.60 2.50 -16.12
C TYR A 103 -3.20 2.56 -17.53
N VAL A 104 -3.77 1.47 -18.04
CA VAL A 104 -4.44 1.45 -19.34
C VAL A 104 -5.66 2.37 -19.32
N GLU A 105 -6.49 2.30 -18.27
CA GLU A 105 -7.62 3.20 -18.07
C GLU A 105 -7.20 4.66 -17.98
N ALA A 106 -6.10 4.94 -17.26
CA ALA A 106 -5.59 6.29 -17.13
C ALA A 106 -4.94 6.77 -18.43
N LYS A 107 -4.43 5.89 -19.30
CA LYS A 107 -3.84 6.31 -20.57
C LYS A 107 -4.90 6.63 -21.64
N GLY A 108 -6.05 5.95 -21.58
CA GLY A 108 -7.24 6.23 -22.39
C GLY A 108 -7.92 7.53 -21.99
#